data_AF-A0A2E8CPV4-F1
#
_entry.id   AF-A0A2E8CPV4-F1
#
_cell.length_a   1.000
_cell.length_b   1.000
_cell.length_c   1.000
_cell.angle_alpha   90.00
_cell.angle_beta   90.00
_cell.angle_gamma   90.00
#
_symmetry.space_group_name_H-M   'P 1'
#
loop_
_entity.id
_entity.type
_entity.pdbx_description
1 polymer ?
#
loop_
_entity_poly.entity_id
_entity_poly.type
_entity_poly.pdbx_seq_one_letter_code
_entity_poly.pdbx_strand_id
1 'polypeptide(L)'
;MIAPLAATGPVDALALFFALVIGHAFADFPLQGDFLSHGKNRHNQPPQLADGSENAPKALWAYLMSAHCLIHAGFVWVITGSVVFAVAEFVLHWMIDSLKCEGKTSFAIDQGLHVATKAVFVLIVWLF
;
A
#
# COMPACT_ATOMS: atom_id res chain seq x y z
N MET A 1 -13.68 15.92 10.78
CA MET A 1 -12.70 14.88 11.17
C MET A 1 -13.46 13.60 11.42
N ILE A 2 -13.15 12.52 10.71
CA ILE A 2 -13.67 11.19 11.05
C ILE A 2 -12.91 10.79 12.31
N ALA A 3 -13.60 10.43 13.40
CA ALA A 3 -12.91 9.95 14.59
C ALA A 3 -12.17 8.65 14.22
N PRO A 4 -10.87 8.51 14.57
CA PRO A 4 -10.16 7.26 14.33
C PRO A 4 -10.90 6.11 15.02
N LEU A 5 -11.03 4.97 14.34
CA LEU A 5 -11.67 3.79 14.92
C LEU A 5 -10.79 3.29 16.06
N ALA A 6 -11.19 3.54 17.31
CA ALA A 6 -10.51 2.98 18.47
C ALA A 6 -10.91 1.49 18.58
N ALA A 7 -9.93 0.58 18.60
CA ALA A 7 -10.19 -0.85 18.76
C ALA A 7 -10.41 -1.21 20.23
N THR A 8 -11.50 -0.71 20.84
CA THR A 8 -11.75 -0.86 22.29
C THR A 8 -12.29 -2.22 22.70
N GLY A 9 -12.71 -3.04 21.72
CA GLY A 9 -13.14 -4.42 21.89
C GLY A 9 -12.98 -5.24 20.61
N PRO A 10 -13.30 -6.55 20.65
CA PRO A 10 -13.08 -7.46 19.53
C PRO A 10 -13.89 -7.09 18.27
N VAL A 11 -15.08 -6.50 18.44
CA VAL A 11 -15.91 -6.02 17.31
C VAL A 11 -15.26 -4.81 16.64
N ASP A 12 -14.75 -3.86 17.42
CA ASP A 12 -14.06 -2.67 16.89
C ASP A 12 -12.76 -3.05 16.20
N ALA A 13 -12.01 -4.01 16.78
CA ALA A 13 -10.79 -4.55 16.17
C ALA A 13 -11.09 -5.18 14.79
N LEU A 14 -12.17 -5.98 14.70
CA LEU A 14 -12.59 -6.56 13.43
C LEU A 14 -13.04 -5.49 12.43
N ALA A 15 -13.77 -4.46 12.88
CA ALA A 15 -14.20 -3.34 12.03
C ALA A 15 -12.99 -2.54 11.51
N LEU A 16 -11.99 -2.26 12.35
CA LEU A 16 -10.77 -1.58 11.96
C LEU A 16 -9.98 -2.42 10.94
N PHE A 17 -9.82 -3.72 11.20
CA PHE A 17 -9.16 -4.63 10.26
C PHE A 17 -9.86 -4.64 8.90
N PHE A 18 -11.19 -4.75 8.90
CA PHE A 18 -11.99 -4.75 7.68
C PHE A 18 -11.85 -3.43 6.91
N ALA A 19 -11.89 -2.29 7.60
CA ALA A 19 -11.68 -0.99 6.99
C ALA A 19 -10.29 -0.86 6.34
N LEU A 20 -9.23 -1.32 7.02
CA LEU A 20 -7.87 -1.30 6.48
C LEU A 20 -7.71 -2.22 5.25
N VAL A 21 -8.33 -3.40 5.28
CA VAL A 21 -8.32 -4.33 4.13
C VAL A 21 -9.11 -3.75 2.95
N ILE A 22 -10.22 -3.05 3.19
CA ILE A 22 -10.95 -2.31 2.14
C ILE A 22 -10.06 -1.23 1.54
N GLY A 23 -9.39 -0.42 2.36
CA GLY A 23 -8.47 0.62 1.89
C GLY A 23 -7.36 0.05 1.01
N HIS A 24 -6.77 -1.07 1.43
CA HIS A 24 -5.79 -1.81 0.65
C HIS A 24 -6.37 -2.30 -0.69
N ALA A 25 -7.51 -2.98 -0.67
CA ALA A 25 -8.14 -3.49 -1.89
C ALA A 25 -8.53 -2.35 -2.85
N PHE A 26 -8.94 -1.20 -2.34
CA PHE A 26 -9.24 -0.03 -3.16
C PHE A 26 -7.97 0.54 -3.83
N ALA A 27 -6.85 0.57 -3.10
CA ALA A 27 -5.58 1.05 -3.61
C ALA A 27 -4.94 0.11 -4.65
N ASP A 28 -4.94 -1.20 -4.41
CA ASP A 28 -4.26 -2.19 -5.26
C ASP A 28 -5.02 -2.56 -6.54
N PHE A 29 -6.35 -2.42 -6.54
CA PHE A 29 -7.18 -2.89 -7.65
C PHE A 29 -7.75 -1.71 -8.46
N PRO A 30 -8.70 -0.89 -7.96
CA PRO A 30 -9.17 0.30 -8.67
C PRO A 30 -8.11 1.37 -8.96
N LEU A 31 -7.28 1.74 -7.97
CA LEU A 31 -6.37 2.89 -8.10
C LEU A 31 -5.03 2.55 -8.76
N GLN A 32 -4.72 1.26 -8.91
CA GLN A 32 -3.49 0.79 -9.54
C GLN A 32 -3.71 0.31 -10.97
N GLY A 33 -4.14 1.23 -11.85
CA GLY A 33 -4.27 0.95 -13.28
C GLY A 33 -2.93 0.56 -13.94
N ASP A 34 -2.98 0.18 -15.21
CA ASP A 34 -1.84 -0.40 -15.96
C ASP A 34 -0.57 0.44 -15.89
N PHE A 35 -0.70 1.77 -15.94
CA PHE A 35 0.44 2.69 -15.84
C PHE A 35 1.23 2.49 -14.54
N LEU A 36 0.53 2.39 -13.40
CA LEU A 36 1.15 2.27 -12.09
C LEU A 36 1.63 0.84 -11.82
N SER A 37 0.81 -0.16 -12.19
CA SER A 37 1.10 -1.58 -11.93
C SER A 37 2.36 -2.05 -12.66
N HIS A 38 2.54 -1.65 -13.92
CA HIS A 38 3.73 -1.99 -14.69
C HIS A 38 4.90 -1.07 -14.37
N GLY A 39 4.62 0.24 -14.23
CA GLY A 39 5.64 1.26 -14.08
C GLY A 39 6.36 1.24 -12.74
N LYS A 40 5.76 0.71 -11.66
CA LYS A 40 6.45 0.57 -10.37
C LYS A 40 7.58 -0.46 -10.37
N ASN A 41 7.61 -1.36 -11.35
CA ASN A 41 8.65 -2.37 -11.47
C ASN A 41 9.86 -1.85 -12.26
N ARG A 42 11.05 -1.81 -11.62
CA ARG A 42 12.30 -1.35 -12.24
C ARG A 42 12.82 -2.20 -13.40
N HIS A 43 12.32 -3.43 -13.53
CA HIS A 43 12.72 -4.36 -14.60
C HIS A 43 11.82 -4.29 -15.82
N ASN A 44 10.68 -3.60 -15.72
CA ASN A 44 9.76 -3.41 -16.84
C ASN A 44 10.21 -2.22 -17.70
N GLN A 45 9.77 -2.22 -18.96
CA GLN A 45 9.88 -1.02 -19.79
C GLN A 45 9.09 0.12 -19.14
N PRO A 46 9.68 1.33 -19.02
CA PRO A 46 8.95 2.47 -18.48
C PRO A 46 7.68 2.75 -19.30
N PRO A 47 6.56 3.08 -18.63
CA PRO A 47 5.33 3.41 -19.33
C PRO A 47 5.47 4.71 -20.11
N GLN A 48 4.69 4.85 -21.19
CA GLN A 48 4.65 6.07 -21.99
C GLN A 48 4.11 7.24 -21.16
N LEU A 49 4.78 8.38 -21.25
CA LEU A 49 4.35 9.62 -20.60
C LEU A 49 3.31 10.34 -21.46
N ALA A 50 2.42 11.11 -20.81
CA ALA A 50 1.33 11.82 -21.48
C ALA A 50 1.81 12.90 -22.47
N ASP A 51 3.04 13.38 -22.32
CA ASP A 51 3.68 14.32 -23.24
C ASP A 51 4.22 13.65 -24.52
N GLY A 52 4.07 12.31 -24.63
CA GLY A 52 4.54 11.53 -25.77
C GLY A 52 6.05 11.33 -25.80
N SER A 53 6.79 11.71 -24.75
CA SER A 53 8.24 11.53 -24.73
C SER A 53 8.61 10.05 -24.67
N GLU A 54 9.54 9.65 -25.55
CA GLU A 54 10.08 8.28 -25.59
C GLU A 54 11.15 8.05 -24.51
N ASN A 55 11.61 9.12 -23.86
CA ASN A 55 12.70 9.11 -22.88
C ASN A 55 12.16 9.29 -21.45
N ALA A 56 11.38 8.32 -20.98
CA ALA A 56 10.99 8.27 -19.58
C ALA A 56 12.25 8.26 -18.67
N PRO A 57 12.25 9.01 -17.54
CA PRO A 57 13.38 8.99 -16.62
C PRO A 57 13.67 7.56 -16.12
N LYS A 58 14.96 7.17 -16.06
CA LYS A 58 15.36 5.84 -15.55
C LYS A 58 14.84 5.55 -14.14
N ALA A 59 14.66 6.58 -13.33
CA ALA A 59 14.16 6.48 -11.96
C ALA A 59 12.62 6.58 -11.85
N LEU A 60 11.88 6.63 -12.97
CA LEU A 60 10.41 6.74 -12.97
C LEU A 60 9.76 5.67 -12.09
N TRP A 61 10.28 4.44 -12.12
CA TRP A 61 9.77 3.35 -11.30
C TRP A 61 9.77 3.67 -9.80
N ALA A 62 10.77 4.39 -9.31
CA ALA A 62 10.88 4.73 -7.89
C ALA A 62 9.81 5.75 -7.48
N TYR A 63 9.50 6.71 -8.36
CA TYR A 63 8.39 7.64 -8.16
C TYR A 63 7.05 6.92 -8.15
N LEU A 64 6.84 5.99 -9.09
CA LEU A 64 5.61 5.21 -9.20
C LEU A 64 5.43 4.25 -8.01
N MET A 65 6.48 3.55 -7.61
CA MET A 65 6.49 2.72 -6.41
C MET A 65 6.18 3.54 -5.16
N SER A 66 6.83 4.70 -5.00
CA SER A 66 6.60 5.56 -3.84
C SER A 66 5.18 6.14 -3.83
N ALA A 67 4.66 6.57 -4.99
CA ALA A 67 3.29 7.06 -5.11
C ALA A 67 2.27 5.97 -4.75
N HIS A 68 2.48 4.75 -5.23
CA HIS A 68 1.65 3.60 -4.87
C HIS A 68 1.65 3.35 -3.35
N CYS A 69 2.83 3.28 -2.73
CA CYS A 69 2.95 3.08 -1.29
C CYS A 69 2.37 4.25 -0.47
N LEU A 70 2.45 5.49 -0.99
CA LEU A 70 1.84 6.66 -0.35
C LEU A 70 0.31 6.62 -0.39
N ILE A 71 -0.31 6.07 -1.43
CA ILE A 71 -1.76 5.87 -1.48
C ILE A 71 -2.19 4.94 -0.34
N HIS A 72 -1.49 3.81 -0.17
CA HIS A 72 -1.74 2.88 0.95
C HIS A 72 -1.53 3.53 2.32
N ALA A 73 -0.40 4.23 2.49
CA ALA A 73 -0.13 4.99 3.70
C ALA A 73 -1.22 6.04 4.00
N GLY A 74 -1.76 6.69 2.97
CA GLY A 74 -2.87 7.63 3.08
C GLY A 74 -4.15 6.98 3.59
N PHE A 75 -4.52 5.81 3.06
CA PHE A 75 -5.66 5.04 3.58
C PHE A 75 -5.44 4.65 5.04
N VAL A 76 -4.27 4.11 5.39
CA VAL A 76 -3.93 3.76 6.77
C VAL A 76 -4.01 4.99 7.68
N TRP A 77 -3.50 6.14 7.24
CA TRP A 77 -3.56 7.36 8.04
C TRP A 77 -4.99 7.83 8.28
N VAL A 78 -5.81 7.91 7.23
CA VAL A 78 -7.20 8.40 7.34
C VAL A 78 -8.04 7.48 8.22
N ILE A 79 -7.82 6.16 8.13
CA ILE A 79 -8.59 5.15 8.88
C ILE A 79 -8.15 5.12 10.36
N THR A 80 -6.84 5.11 10.62
CA THR A 80 -6.28 4.95 11.98
C THR A 80 -6.09 6.28 12.71
N GLY A 81 -6.07 7.41 11.99
CA GLY A 81 -5.66 8.72 12.51
C GLY A 81 -4.17 8.82 12.88
N SER A 82 -3.36 7.78 12.65
CA SER A 82 -1.97 7.70 13.11
C SER A 82 -0.96 7.87 11.97
N VAL A 83 -0.15 8.93 12.06
CA VAL A 83 0.97 9.14 11.12
C VAL A 83 2.06 8.08 11.27
N VAL A 84 2.21 7.49 12.46
CA VAL A 84 3.20 6.43 12.71
C VAL A 84 2.85 5.17 11.93
N PHE A 85 1.58 4.74 11.95
CA PHE A 85 1.14 3.61 11.14
C PHE A 85 1.19 3.91 9.64
N ALA A 86 0.94 5.15 9.23
CA ALA A 86 1.09 5.57 7.84
C ALA A 86 2.54 5.45 7.33
N VAL A 87 3.51 5.92 8.12
CA VAL A 87 4.94 5.79 7.78
C VAL A 87 5.37 4.32 7.78
N ALA A 88 4.89 3.53 8.75
CA ALA A 88 5.16 2.09 8.79
C ALA A 88 4.58 1.36 7.56
N GLU A 89 3.34 1.68 7.17
CA GLU A 89 2.72 1.15 5.94
C GLU A 89 3.57 1.51 4.73
N PHE A 90 3.97 2.78 4.57
CA PHE A 90 4.79 3.19 3.43
C PHE A 90 6.06 2.34 3.30
N VAL A 91 6.81 2.15 4.39
CA VAL A 91 8.07 1.39 4.38
C VAL A 91 7.81 -0.10 4.10
N LEU A 92 6.87 -0.72 4.81
CA LEU A 92 6.56 -2.14 4.65
C LEU A 92 6.00 -2.44 3.27
N HIS A 93 5.10 -1.61 2.77
CA HIS A 93 4.49 -1.76 1.45
C HIS A 93 5.55 -1.67 0.36
N TRP A 94 6.44 -0.67 0.45
CA TRP A 94 7.54 -0.50 -0.49
C TRP A 94 8.47 -1.73 -0.52
N MET A 95 8.78 -2.28 0.66
CA MET A 95 9.60 -3.49 0.77
C MET A 95 8.92 -4.70 0.15
N ILE A 96 7.65 -4.98 0.49
CA ILE A 96 6.90 -6.14 -0.01
C ILE A 96 6.77 -6.07 -1.54
N ASP A 97 6.35 -4.92 -2.06
CA ASP A 97 6.19 -4.71 -3.50
C ASP A 97 7.52 -4.81 -4.24
N SER A 98 8.59 -4.27 -3.67
CA SER A 98 9.93 -4.39 -4.26
C SER A 98 10.34 -5.85 -4.36
N LEU A 99 10.09 -6.67 -3.33
CA LEU A 99 10.37 -8.12 -3.37
C LEU A 99 9.56 -8.82 -4.46
N LYS A 100 8.29 -8.45 -4.67
CA LYS A 100 7.48 -8.96 -5.79
C LYS A 100 8.07 -8.55 -7.13
N CYS A 101 8.40 -7.27 -7.31
CA CYS A 101 8.99 -6.76 -8.54
C CYS A 101 10.34 -7.41 -8.86
N GLU A 102 11.10 -7.81 -7.85
CA GLU A 102 12.32 -8.62 -7.99
C GLU A 102 12.10 -10.10 -8.32
N GLY A 103 10.85 -10.56 -8.42
CA GLY A 103 10.52 -11.97 -8.63
C GLY A 103 10.88 -12.86 -7.43
N LYS A 104 11.06 -12.28 -6.24
CA LYS A 104 11.39 -13.05 -5.01
C LYS A 104 10.15 -13.62 -4.32
N THR A 105 8.96 -13.13 -4.67
CA THR A 105 7.67 -13.58 -4.15
C THR A 105 6.67 -13.73 -5.30
N SER A 106 5.48 -14.28 -4.99
CA SER A 106 4.36 -14.38 -5.94
C SER A 106 3.27 -13.35 -5.61
N PHE A 107 2.34 -13.14 -6.54
CA PHE A 107 1.17 -12.28 -6.31
C PHE A 107 0.37 -12.70 -5.07
N ALA A 108 0.17 -14.01 -4.85
CA ALA A 108 -0.57 -14.48 -3.68
C ALA A 108 0.17 -14.19 -2.36
N ILE A 109 1.50 -14.33 -2.35
CA ILE A 109 2.33 -14.04 -1.15
C ILE A 109 2.32 -12.53 -0.89
N ASP A 110 2.46 -11.71 -1.92
CA ASP A 110 2.40 -10.25 -1.86
C ASP A 110 1.11 -9.76 -1.19
N GLN A 111 -0.05 -10.18 -1.71
CA GLN A 111 -1.35 -9.82 -1.14
C GLN A 111 -1.52 -10.34 0.30
N GLY A 112 -1.05 -11.55 0.58
CA GLY A 112 -1.09 -12.13 1.92
C GLY A 112 -0.25 -11.33 2.94
N LEU A 113 0.95 -10.90 2.55
CA LEU A 113 1.81 -10.07 3.41
C LEU A 113 1.19 -8.70 3.67
N HIS A 114 0.60 -8.08 2.65
CA HIS A 114 -0.08 -6.80 2.82
C HIS A 114 -1.22 -6.93 3.82
N VAL A 115 -2.11 -7.91 3.69
CA VAL A 115 -3.21 -8.17 4.64
C VAL A 115 -2.67 -8.47 6.05
N ALA A 116 -1.58 -9.25 6.17
CA ALA A 116 -0.95 -9.55 7.45
C ALA A 116 -0.44 -8.28 8.15
N THR A 117 0.13 -7.32 7.43
CA THR A 117 0.52 -6.02 8.00
C THR A 117 -0.67 -5.29 8.65
N LYS A 118 -1.86 -5.35 8.04
CA LYS A 118 -3.07 -4.68 8.57
C LYS A 118 -3.54 -5.37 9.85
N ALA A 119 -3.46 -6.71 9.89
CA ALA A 119 -3.74 -7.46 11.11
C ALA A 119 -2.77 -7.09 12.24
N VAL A 120 -1.47 -6.94 11.95
CA VAL A 120 -0.46 -6.51 12.94
C VAL A 120 -0.76 -5.10 13.46
N PHE A 121 -1.12 -4.15 12.61
CA PHE A 121 -1.50 -2.80 13.07
C PHE A 121 -2.72 -2.83 13.98
N VAL A 122 -3.75 -3.59 13.62
CA VAL A 122 -4.96 -3.75 14.45
C VAL A 122 -4.61 -4.37 15.80
N LEU A 123 -3.75 -5.40 15.82
CA LEU A 123 -3.29 -6.00 17.08
C LEU A 123 -2.55 -4.99 17.96
N ILE A 124 -1.69 -4.15 17.38
CA ILE A 124 -1.01 -3.09 18.13
C ILE A 124 -2.02 -2.09 18.71
N VAL A 125 -2.98 -1.62 17.90
CA VAL A 125 -4.02 -0.67 18.35
C VAL A 125 -4.95 -1.28 19.41
N TRP A 126 -5.21 -2.58 19.34
CA TRP A 126 -6.09 -3.25 20.30
C TRP A 126 -5.39 -3.50 21.65
N LEU A 127 -4.08 -3.75 21.63
CA LEU A 127 -3.31 -4.06 22.84
C LEU A 127 -2.81 -2.82 23.60
N PHE A 128 -2.74 -1.66 22.94
CA PHE A 128 -2.15 -0.42 23.47
C PHE A 128 -3.01 0.81 23.15
#